data_AF-A0A7W0XY86-F1
#
_entry.id   AF-A0A7W0XY86-F1
#
_cell.length_a   1.000
_cell.length_b   1.000
_cell.length_c   1.000
_cell.angle_alpha   90.00
_cell.angle_beta   90.00
_cell.angle_gamma   90.00
#
_symmetry.space_group_name_H-M   'P 1'
#
loop_
_entity.id
_entity.type
_entity.pdbx_description
1 polymer ?
#
loop_
_entity_poly.entity_id
_entity_poly.type
_entity_poly.pdbx_seq_one_letter_code
_entity_poly.pdbx_strand_id
1 'polypeptide(L)'
;MKDLTTIFGLTLGACLVVGLIGAWLLHLVRRRSLRYQLTIATLVPVVAVAATVFINVRLMFLSPHDSAVVLVALLTSLAVAVLAAWLVMRRIIEASMQVGAGLHQLVQDSQPSAAGSHRSDEGVARELPQELASVVADLAEARQTLAESRARERAAEQARRELVSFMSHDLRTPLAGLRALSEGLEDGVIADVPRALSHLRGTVSRMTGLVDDLFALSRVQGEPTIKEQKLVSLTEVITDVATESAATAAARDVRIDLEVPADDRLAVLGAPDDLARALANLVSNAVRH
;
A
#
# COMPACT_ATOMS: atom_id res chain seq x y z
N MET A 1 -0.13 -58.29 49.53
CA MET A 1 -0.26 -56.83 49.33
C MET A 1 0.85 -56.44 48.38
N LYS A 2 0.56 -55.88 47.20
CA LYS A 2 1.61 -55.44 46.26
C LYS A 2 2.33 -54.24 46.86
N ASP A 3 3.66 -54.19 46.76
CA ASP A 3 4.46 -53.12 47.35
C ASP A 3 4.09 -51.76 46.76
N LEU A 4 3.87 -50.77 47.63
CA LEU A 4 3.49 -49.40 47.29
C LEU A 4 4.43 -48.76 46.25
N THR A 5 5.71 -49.14 46.27
CA THR A 5 6.75 -48.72 45.33
C THR A 5 6.49 -49.21 43.90
N THR A 6 5.98 -50.42 43.72
CA THR A 6 5.65 -50.98 42.40
C THR A 6 4.43 -50.30 41.77
N ILE A 7 3.44 -49.96 42.61
CA ILE A 7 2.24 -49.22 42.19
C ILE A 7 2.64 -47.81 41.73
N PHE A 8 3.45 -47.12 42.53
CA PHE A 8 3.95 -45.78 42.19
C PHE A 8 4.75 -45.79 40.87
N GLY A 9 5.66 -46.76 40.69
CA GLY A 9 6.43 -46.89 39.46
C GLY A 9 5.58 -47.10 38.20
N LEU A 10 4.56 -47.95 38.27
CA LEU A 10 3.65 -48.22 37.16
C LEU A 10 2.77 -47.00 36.80
N THR A 11 2.27 -46.29 37.81
CA THR A 11 1.45 -45.08 37.58
C THR A 11 2.24 -43.95 36.94
N LEU A 12 3.46 -43.71 37.41
CA LEU A 12 4.36 -42.71 36.84
C LEU A 12 4.74 -43.06 35.39
N GLY A 13 5.04 -44.33 35.12
CA GLY A 13 5.34 -44.83 33.78
C GLY A 13 4.17 -44.64 32.81
N ALA A 14 2.94 -44.98 33.22
CA ALA A 14 1.75 -44.80 32.39
C ALA A 14 1.49 -43.32 32.06
N CYS A 15 1.64 -42.42 33.04
CA CYS A 15 1.47 -40.99 32.82
C CYS A 15 2.51 -40.43 31.83
N LEU A 16 3.78 -40.83 31.96
CA LEU A 16 4.86 -40.42 31.06
C LEU A 16 4.62 -40.92 29.63
N VAL A 17 4.18 -42.16 29.45
CA VAL A 17 3.89 -42.72 28.12
C VAL A 17 2.74 -41.96 27.45
N VAL A 18 1.63 -41.72 28.15
CA VAL A 18 0.50 -40.97 27.58
C VAL A 18 0.89 -39.52 27.26
N GLY A 19 1.68 -38.87 28.13
CA GLY A 19 2.21 -37.53 27.88
C GLY A 19 3.13 -37.45 26.65
N LEU A 20 4.04 -38.42 26.49
CA LEU A 20 4.95 -38.50 25.33
C LEU A 20 4.20 -38.77 24.03
N ILE A 21 3.20 -39.66 24.05
CA ILE A 21 2.32 -39.92 22.89
C ILE A 21 1.56 -38.65 22.53
N GLY A 22 1.02 -37.92 23.52
CA GLY A 22 0.33 -36.66 23.29
C GLY A 22 1.23 -35.58 22.70
N ALA A 23 2.45 -35.42 23.22
CA ALA A 23 3.44 -34.49 22.68
C ALA A 23 3.86 -34.85 21.25
N TRP A 24 4.02 -36.14 20.96
CA TRP A 24 4.32 -36.63 19.62
C TRP A 24 3.18 -36.39 18.62
N LEU A 25 1.92 -36.63 19.04
CA LEU A 25 0.74 -36.32 18.24
C LEU A 25 0.62 -34.81 17.97
N LEU A 26 0.87 -33.96 18.96
CA LEU A 26 0.91 -32.51 18.78
C LEU A 26 2.00 -32.10 17.79
N HIS A 27 3.17 -32.73 17.84
CA HIS A 27 4.25 -32.48 16.91
C HIS A 27 3.89 -32.86 15.47
N LEU A 28 3.26 -34.03 15.26
CA LEU A 28 2.78 -34.49 13.95
C LEU A 28 1.71 -33.56 13.36
N VAL A 29 0.85 -33.04 14.22
CA VAL A 29 -0.29 -32.20 13.86
C VAL A 29 0.07 -30.70 13.85
N ARG A 30 1.33 -30.34 14.13
CA ARG A 30 1.79 -28.93 14.22
C ARG A 30 1.53 -28.09 12.97
N ARG A 31 1.51 -28.73 11.79
CA ARG A 31 1.22 -28.07 10.50
C ARG A 31 -0.24 -28.20 10.04
N ARG A 32 -1.09 -28.89 10.81
CA ARG A 32 -2.53 -29.03 10.54
C ARG A 32 -3.30 -27.93 11.28
N SER A 33 -4.61 -27.85 11.06
CA SER A 33 -5.49 -26.86 11.68
C SER A 33 -5.35 -26.84 13.21
N LEU A 34 -5.35 -25.64 13.80
CA LEU A 34 -5.36 -25.38 15.25
C LEU A 34 -6.40 -26.22 16.00
N ARG A 35 -7.50 -26.58 15.33
CA ARG A 35 -8.55 -27.47 15.86
C ARG A 35 -7.98 -28.77 16.41
N TYR A 36 -7.15 -29.47 15.65
CA TYR A 36 -6.62 -30.76 16.10
C TYR A 36 -5.62 -30.62 17.23
N GLN A 37 -4.87 -29.51 17.28
CA GLN A 37 -3.90 -29.26 18.35
C GLN A 37 -4.62 -29.02 19.69
N LEU A 38 -5.69 -28.23 19.70
CA LEU A 38 -6.49 -27.95 20.90
C LEU A 38 -7.23 -29.19 21.43
N THR A 39 -7.80 -30.04 20.56
CA THR A 39 -8.44 -31.29 21.01
C THR A 39 -7.43 -32.26 21.58
N ILE A 40 -6.25 -32.43 20.96
CA ILE A 40 -5.21 -33.31 21.51
C ILE A 40 -4.72 -32.76 22.85
N ALA A 41 -4.46 -31.46 22.95
CA ALA A 41 -3.96 -30.83 24.17
C ALA A 41 -4.94 -30.94 25.36
N THR A 42 -6.25 -30.95 25.12
CA THR A 42 -7.29 -31.10 26.16
C THR A 42 -7.59 -32.56 26.51
N LEU A 43 -7.55 -33.47 25.53
CA LEU A 43 -7.91 -34.88 25.75
C LEU A 43 -6.77 -35.71 26.37
N VAL A 44 -5.51 -35.41 26.03
CA VAL A 44 -4.34 -36.16 26.52
C VAL A 44 -4.25 -36.20 28.06
N PRO A 45 -4.37 -35.08 28.80
CA PRO A 45 -4.32 -35.10 30.27
C PRO A 45 -5.45 -35.95 30.88
N VAL A 46 -6.65 -35.88 30.30
CA VAL A 46 -7.83 -36.63 30.78
C VAL A 46 -7.61 -38.14 30.63
N VAL A 47 -7.09 -38.56 29.47
CA VAL A 47 -6.76 -39.96 29.21
C VAL A 47 -5.63 -40.44 30.15
N ALA A 48 -4.63 -39.59 30.41
CA ALA A 48 -3.53 -39.93 31.33
C ALA A 48 -4.03 -40.17 32.76
N VAL A 49 -4.90 -39.29 33.28
CA VAL A 49 -5.52 -39.46 34.61
C VAL A 49 -6.37 -40.72 34.65
N ALA A 50 -7.23 -40.94 33.64
CA ALA A 50 -8.11 -42.11 33.60
C ALA A 50 -7.34 -43.43 33.56
N ALA A 51 -6.28 -43.52 32.74
CA ALA A 51 -5.40 -44.68 32.68
C ALA A 51 -4.71 -44.94 34.03
N THR A 52 -4.24 -43.88 34.69
CA THR A 52 -3.54 -43.98 35.98
C THR A 52 -4.46 -44.49 37.09
N VAL A 53 -5.68 -43.95 37.18
CA VAL A 53 -6.68 -44.40 38.16
C VAL A 53 -7.09 -45.85 37.88
N PHE A 54 -7.30 -46.22 36.62
CA PHE A 54 -7.65 -47.59 36.25
C PHE A 54 -6.58 -48.62 36.65
N ILE A 55 -5.30 -48.30 36.43
CA ILE A 55 -4.17 -49.14 36.85
C ILE A 55 -4.15 -49.31 38.37
N ASN A 56 -4.31 -48.23 39.13
CA ASN A 56 -4.35 -48.27 40.59
C ASN A 56 -5.48 -49.16 41.12
N VAL A 57 -6.69 -49.04 40.56
CA VAL A 57 -7.85 -49.83 40.96
C VAL A 57 -7.61 -51.33 40.74
N ARG A 58 -7.09 -51.69 39.56
CA ARG A 58 -6.77 -53.09 39.21
C ARG A 58 -5.67 -53.69 40.09
N LEU A 59 -4.77 -52.87 40.62
CA LEU A 59 -3.68 -53.33 41.48
C LEU A 59 -4.09 -53.46 42.95
N MET A 60 -5.04 -52.64 43.44
CA MET A 60 -5.36 -52.50 44.86
C MET A 60 -6.66 -53.20 45.31
N PHE A 61 -7.67 -53.36 44.44
CA PHE A 61 -8.96 -53.94 44.82
C PHE A 61 -9.11 -55.41 44.38
N LEU A 62 -9.49 -56.29 45.33
CA LEU A 62 -9.83 -57.70 45.08
C LEU A 62 -11.34 -57.96 44.91
N SER A 63 -12.19 -56.95 45.15
CA SER A 63 -13.66 -57.07 45.04
C SER A 63 -14.17 -56.59 43.66
N PRO A 64 -14.97 -57.39 42.94
CA PRO A 64 -15.54 -57.00 41.63
C PRO A 64 -16.39 -55.72 41.70
N HIS A 65 -17.08 -55.49 42.81
CA HIS A 65 -18.01 -54.36 42.99
C HIS A 65 -17.29 -53.00 43.00
N ASP A 66 -16.18 -52.88 43.75
CA ASP A 66 -15.46 -51.60 43.89
C ASP A 66 -14.79 -51.19 42.57
N SER A 67 -14.32 -52.17 41.79
CA SER A 67 -13.77 -51.91 40.46
C SER A 67 -14.83 -51.40 39.47
N ALA A 68 -16.08 -51.86 39.60
CA ALA A 68 -17.19 -51.39 38.77
C ALA A 68 -17.57 -49.94 39.10
N VAL A 69 -17.60 -49.57 40.38
CA VAL A 69 -17.89 -48.19 40.82
C VAL A 69 -16.85 -47.21 40.27
N VAL A 70 -15.56 -47.55 40.36
CA VAL A 70 -14.50 -46.67 39.84
C VAL A 70 -14.50 -46.62 38.31
N LEU A 71 -14.82 -47.72 37.63
CA LEU A 71 -14.96 -47.72 36.18
C LEU A 71 -16.10 -46.79 35.73
N VAL A 72 -17.24 -46.81 36.42
CA VAL A 72 -18.35 -45.88 36.14
C VAL A 72 -17.96 -44.43 36.43
N ALA A 73 -17.24 -44.16 37.52
CA ALA A 73 -16.73 -42.82 37.84
C ALA A 73 -15.73 -42.29 36.79
N LEU A 74 -14.91 -43.17 36.23
CA LEU A 74 -13.97 -42.84 35.16
C LEU A 74 -14.68 -42.55 33.83
N LEU A 75 -15.65 -43.39 33.45
CA LEU A 75 -16.41 -43.18 32.22
C LEU A 75 -17.22 -41.88 32.27
N THR A 76 -17.84 -41.58 33.41
CA THR A 76 -18.59 -40.33 33.61
C THR A 76 -17.67 -39.10 33.57
N SER A 77 -16.50 -39.15 34.23
CA SER A 77 -15.51 -38.08 34.17
C SER A 77 -14.96 -37.86 32.75
N LEU A 78 -14.69 -38.94 32.01
CA LEU A 78 -14.26 -38.87 30.61
C LEU A 78 -15.34 -38.26 29.73
N ALA A 79 -16.61 -38.63 29.91
CA ALA A 79 -17.72 -38.07 29.16
C ALA A 79 -17.88 -36.56 29.41
N VAL A 80 -17.76 -36.10 30.66
CA VAL A 80 -17.80 -34.67 31.01
C VAL A 80 -16.63 -33.91 30.37
N ALA A 81 -15.42 -34.47 30.41
CA ALA A 81 -14.25 -33.85 29.81
C ALA A 81 -14.35 -33.73 28.28
N VAL A 82 -14.86 -34.79 27.61
CA VAL A 82 -15.12 -34.76 26.16
C VAL A 82 -16.19 -33.71 25.82
N LEU A 83 -17.25 -33.62 26.61
CA LEU A 83 -18.30 -32.61 26.43
C LEU A 83 -17.76 -31.19 26.60
N ALA A 84 -16.96 -30.93 27.64
CA ALA A 84 -16.34 -29.64 27.87
C ALA A 84 -15.38 -29.24 26.72
N ALA A 85 -14.55 -30.17 26.26
CA ALA A 85 -13.68 -29.96 25.11
C ALA A 85 -14.49 -29.66 23.83
N TRP A 86 -15.60 -30.37 23.62
CA TRP A 86 -16.51 -30.13 22.50
C TRP A 86 -17.18 -28.75 22.56
N LEU A 87 -17.60 -28.29 23.75
CA LEU A 87 -18.19 -26.96 23.94
C LEU A 87 -17.19 -25.82 23.67
N VAL A 88 -15.98 -25.94 24.22
CA VAL A 88 -14.89 -24.97 23.96
C VAL A 88 -14.54 -24.95 22.47
N MET A 89 -14.47 -26.13 21.84
CA MET A 89 -14.25 -26.26 20.40
C MET A 89 -15.33 -25.52 19.60
N ARG A 90 -16.61 -25.70 19.95
CA ARG A 90 -17.72 -25.03 19.27
C ARG A 90 -17.62 -23.52 19.35
N ARG A 91 -17.32 -22.98 20.55
CA ARG A 91 -17.11 -21.54 20.77
C ARG A 91 -15.97 -20.97 19.95
N ILE A 92 -14.84 -21.67 19.86
CA ILE A 92 -13.68 -21.22 19.08
C ILE A 92 -14.01 -21.23 17.58
N ILE A 93 -14.74 -22.24 17.08
CA ILE A 93 -15.14 -22.30 15.67
C ILE A 93 -16.09 -21.16 15.33
N GLU A 94 -17.10 -20.91 16.15
CA GLU A 94 -18.06 -19.81 15.97
C GLU A 94 -17.35 -18.45 16.00
N ALA A 95 -16.48 -18.22 16.98
CA ALA A 95 -15.64 -17.01 17.05
C ALA A 95 -14.75 -16.86 15.81
N SER A 96 -14.13 -17.94 15.33
CA SER A 96 -13.28 -17.89 14.13
C SER A 96 -14.07 -17.52 12.85
N MET A 97 -15.31 -17.97 12.74
CA MET A 97 -16.17 -17.65 11.59
C MET A 97 -16.67 -16.21 11.65
N GLN A 98 -16.96 -15.69 12.85
CA GLN A 98 -17.34 -14.30 13.06
C GLN A 98 -16.17 -13.33 12.74
N VAL A 99 -14.95 -13.68 13.13
CA VAL A 99 -13.74 -12.92 12.76
C VAL A 99 -13.54 -12.93 11.24
N GLY A 100 -13.72 -14.08 10.58
CA GLY A 100 -13.63 -14.17 9.12
C GLY A 100 -14.68 -13.33 8.37
N ALA A 101 -15.93 -13.34 8.87
CA ALA A 101 -17.01 -12.54 8.30
C ALA A 101 -16.84 -11.04 8.56
N GLY A 102 -16.40 -10.66 9.77
CA GLY A 102 -16.12 -9.27 10.15
C GLY A 102 -14.95 -8.67 9.36
N LEU A 103 -13.89 -9.44 9.11
CA LEU A 103 -12.81 -9.02 8.20
C LEU A 103 -13.33 -8.77 6.78
N HIS A 104 -14.23 -9.60 6.27
CA HIS A 104 -14.78 -9.40 4.94
C HIS A 104 -15.64 -8.13 4.84
N GLN A 105 -16.39 -7.78 5.89
CA GLN A 105 -17.14 -6.52 5.97
C GLN A 105 -16.23 -5.31 6.13
N LEU A 106 -15.23 -5.35 7.03
CA LEU A 106 -14.23 -4.28 7.16
C LEU A 106 -13.48 -4.04 5.84
N VAL A 107 -13.22 -5.10 5.07
CA VAL A 107 -12.58 -5.02 3.74
C VAL A 107 -13.50 -4.42 2.67
N GLN A 108 -14.82 -4.57 2.78
CA GLN A 108 -15.78 -3.95 1.85
C GLN A 108 -16.08 -2.50 2.21
N ASP A 109 -16.21 -2.17 3.50
CA ASP A 109 -16.50 -0.82 3.98
C ASP A 109 -15.27 0.09 3.99
N SER A 110 -14.04 -0.47 4.03
CA SER A 110 -12.79 0.30 3.89
C SER A 110 -12.49 0.70 2.42
N GLN A 111 -13.42 0.53 1.48
CA GLN A 111 -13.34 1.35 0.28
C GLN A 111 -13.40 2.82 0.71
N PRO A 112 -12.51 3.69 0.20
CA PRO A 112 -12.50 5.09 0.59
C PRO A 112 -13.74 5.77 -0.01
N SER A 113 -14.88 5.64 0.66
CA SER A 113 -15.97 6.60 0.52
C SER A 113 -15.48 7.90 1.15
N ALA A 114 -15.47 8.96 0.33
CA ALA A 114 -15.01 10.30 0.66
C ALA A 114 -15.83 11.02 1.76
N ALA A 115 -16.57 10.30 2.60
CA ALA A 115 -17.39 10.83 3.66
C ALA A 115 -16.95 10.22 5.00
N GLY A 116 -16.33 11.04 5.84
CA GLY A 116 -15.80 10.63 7.13
C GLY A 116 -16.85 9.96 8.01
N SER A 117 -16.61 8.71 8.37
CA SER A 117 -17.31 8.03 9.45
C SER A 117 -16.35 7.14 10.24
N HIS A 118 -15.52 7.76 11.07
CA HIS A 118 -14.70 7.11 12.11
C HIS A 118 -15.55 6.59 13.29
N ARG A 119 -16.72 5.98 13.05
CA ARG A 119 -17.68 5.64 14.13
C ARG A 119 -18.02 4.16 14.28
N SER A 120 -17.46 3.27 13.46
CA SER A 120 -17.81 1.83 13.48
C SER A 120 -16.68 0.89 13.93
N ASP A 121 -15.44 1.37 14.09
CA ASP A 121 -14.28 0.50 14.38
C ASP A 121 -14.15 0.03 15.84
N GLU A 122 -14.74 0.75 16.81
CA GLU A 122 -14.56 0.44 18.24
C GLU A 122 -15.39 -0.75 18.76
N GLY A 123 -16.39 -1.20 18.01
CA GLY A 123 -17.34 -2.23 18.47
C GLY A 123 -16.81 -3.66 18.36
N VAL A 124 -16.08 -3.97 17.28
CA VAL A 124 -15.72 -5.36 16.92
C VAL A 124 -14.34 -5.75 17.46
N ALA A 125 -13.42 -4.78 17.61
CA ALA A 125 -12.09 -5.02 18.19
C ALA A 125 -12.12 -5.52 19.65
N ARG A 126 -13.25 -5.35 20.37
CA ARG A 126 -13.41 -5.81 21.75
C ARG A 126 -13.60 -7.33 21.91
N GLU A 127 -13.96 -8.05 20.85
CA GLU A 127 -14.24 -9.50 20.94
C GLU A 127 -13.09 -10.39 20.42
N LEU A 128 -12.05 -9.81 19.83
CA LEU A 128 -10.88 -10.57 19.41
C LEU A 128 -9.84 -10.69 20.54
N PRO A 129 -9.17 -11.86 20.66
CA PRO A 129 -7.91 -11.94 21.38
C PRO A 129 -6.96 -10.83 20.90
N GLN A 130 -6.31 -10.13 21.83
CA GLN A 130 -5.50 -8.95 21.56
C GLN A 130 -4.45 -9.17 20.45
N GLU A 131 -3.88 -10.38 20.38
CA GLU A 131 -2.92 -10.82 19.36
C GLU A 131 -3.50 -10.89 17.93
N LEU A 132 -4.80 -11.15 17.78
CA LEU A 132 -5.47 -11.17 16.47
C LEU A 132 -5.88 -9.76 16.04
N ALA A 133 -6.21 -8.89 17.00
CA ALA A 133 -6.57 -7.50 16.71
C ALA A 133 -5.38 -6.71 16.12
N SER A 134 -4.16 -6.90 16.65
CA SER A 134 -2.96 -6.24 16.14
C SER A 134 -2.62 -6.66 14.70
N VAL A 135 -2.68 -7.97 14.40
CA VAL A 135 -2.41 -8.49 13.05
C VAL A 135 -3.41 -7.95 12.01
N VAL A 136 -4.67 -7.78 12.40
CA VAL A 136 -5.70 -7.20 11.51
C VAL A 136 -5.42 -5.72 11.25
N ALA A 137 -4.99 -4.96 12.27
CA ALA A 137 -4.60 -3.57 12.12
C ALA A 137 -3.39 -3.40 11.18
N ASP A 138 -2.33 -4.19 11.39
CA ASP A 138 -1.14 -4.17 10.53
C ASP A 138 -1.48 -4.49 9.07
N LEU A 139 -2.38 -5.45 8.85
CA LEU A 139 -2.83 -5.82 7.50
C LEU A 139 -3.66 -4.71 6.85
N ALA A 140 -4.49 -4.00 7.62
CA ALA A 140 -5.27 -2.87 7.14
C ALA A 140 -4.36 -1.72 6.70
N GLU A 141 -3.37 -1.38 7.53
CA GLU A 141 -2.38 -0.33 7.23
C GLU A 141 -1.54 -0.67 5.99
N ALA A 142 -1.02 -1.89 5.90
CA ALA A 142 -0.25 -2.33 4.74
C ALA A 142 -1.07 -2.28 3.45
N ARG A 143 -2.36 -2.62 3.52
CA ARG A 143 -3.28 -2.54 2.37
C ARG A 143 -3.58 -1.11 1.97
N GLN A 144 -3.81 -0.21 2.92
CA GLN A 144 -4.01 1.21 2.63
C GLN A 144 -2.79 1.79 1.93
N THR A 145 -1.59 1.53 2.44
CA THR A 145 -0.32 1.96 1.84
C THR A 145 -0.19 1.44 0.39
N LEU A 146 -0.53 0.17 0.16
CA LEU A 146 -0.53 -0.41 -1.19
C LEU A 146 -1.59 0.21 -2.11
N ALA A 147 -2.76 0.54 -1.60
CA ALA A 147 -3.82 1.20 -2.36
C ALA A 147 -3.40 2.62 -2.79
N GLU A 148 -2.82 3.39 -1.87
CA GLU A 148 -2.26 4.71 -2.15
C GLU A 148 -1.14 4.65 -3.19
N SER A 149 -0.19 3.70 -3.04
CA SER A 149 0.88 3.49 -4.01
C SER A 149 0.34 3.19 -5.41
N ARG A 150 -0.66 2.30 -5.52
CA ARG A 150 -1.29 1.96 -6.80
C ARG A 150 -2.07 3.13 -7.39
N ALA A 151 -2.72 3.95 -6.57
CA ALA A 151 -3.42 5.14 -7.03
C ALA A 151 -2.43 6.15 -7.63
N ARG A 152 -1.30 6.38 -6.96
CA ARG A 152 -0.20 7.24 -7.47
C ARG A 152 0.38 6.71 -8.78
N GLU A 153 0.67 5.41 -8.86
CA GLU A 153 1.18 4.77 -10.07
C GLU A 153 0.21 4.92 -11.25
N ARG A 154 -1.09 4.66 -11.04
CA ARG A 154 -2.10 4.84 -12.09
C ARG A 154 -2.24 6.28 -12.53
N ALA A 155 -2.19 7.24 -11.60
CA ALA A 155 -2.23 8.65 -11.93
C ALA A 155 -1.02 9.07 -12.78
N ALA A 156 0.18 8.60 -12.43
CA ALA A 156 1.40 8.86 -13.20
C ALA A 156 1.34 8.24 -14.61
N GLU A 157 0.86 6.99 -14.73
CA GLU A 157 0.70 6.31 -16.00
C GLU A 157 -0.34 7.00 -16.90
N GLN A 158 -1.45 7.47 -16.31
CA GLN A 158 -2.47 8.22 -17.02
C GLN A 158 -1.90 9.57 -17.52
N ALA A 159 -1.22 10.32 -16.66
CA ALA A 159 -0.58 11.58 -17.03
C ALA A 159 0.45 11.39 -18.16
N ARG A 160 1.24 10.31 -18.11
CA ARG A 160 2.18 9.94 -19.17
C ARG A 160 1.47 9.68 -20.51
N ARG A 161 0.36 8.95 -20.49
CA ARG A 161 -0.43 8.66 -21.72
C ARG A 161 -1.05 9.93 -22.30
N GLU A 162 -1.63 10.77 -21.47
CA GLU A 162 -2.21 12.06 -21.88
C GLU A 162 -1.15 12.96 -22.50
N LEU A 163 0.03 13.06 -21.88
CA LEU A 163 1.17 13.82 -22.37
C LEU A 163 1.66 13.31 -23.73
N VAL A 164 1.82 12.00 -23.91
CA VAL A 164 2.19 11.42 -25.22
C VAL A 164 1.13 11.69 -26.30
N SER A 165 -0.16 11.58 -25.94
CA SER A 165 -1.26 11.85 -26.86
C SER A 165 -1.30 13.31 -27.30
N PHE A 166 -1.22 14.24 -26.33
CA PHE A 166 -1.17 15.67 -26.55
C PHE A 166 -0.01 16.08 -27.46
N MET A 167 1.21 15.61 -27.16
CA MET A 167 2.37 15.88 -28.00
C MET A 167 2.20 15.39 -29.43
N SER A 168 1.67 14.18 -29.61
CA SER A 168 1.50 13.57 -30.93
C SER A 168 0.55 14.39 -31.78
N HIS A 169 -0.48 14.97 -31.17
CA HIS A 169 -1.42 15.86 -31.83
C HIS A 169 -0.76 17.20 -32.19
N ASP A 170 -0.10 17.83 -31.23
CA ASP A 170 0.45 19.18 -31.39
C ASP A 170 1.69 19.24 -32.27
N LEU A 171 2.44 18.15 -32.42
CA LEU A 171 3.55 18.02 -33.37
C LEU A 171 3.08 17.68 -34.79
N ARG A 172 1.93 16.99 -34.94
CA ARG A 172 1.42 16.59 -36.27
C ARG A 172 1.03 17.80 -37.12
N THR A 173 0.41 18.80 -36.51
CA THR A 173 -0.02 20.03 -37.19
C THR A 173 1.15 20.82 -37.82
N PRO A 174 2.21 21.19 -37.07
CA PRO A 174 3.36 21.87 -37.66
C PRO A 174 4.12 20.99 -38.65
N LEU A 175 4.21 19.66 -38.42
CA LEU A 175 4.81 18.74 -39.40
C LEU A 175 4.06 18.73 -40.73
N ALA A 176 2.72 18.71 -40.71
CA ALA A 176 1.91 18.78 -41.91
C ALA A 176 2.12 20.12 -42.64
N GLY A 177 2.23 21.23 -41.90
CA GLY A 177 2.54 22.54 -42.46
C GLY A 177 3.94 22.63 -43.09
N LEU A 178 4.97 22.10 -42.41
CA LEU A 178 6.32 21.99 -42.96
C LEU A 178 6.33 21.18 -44.25
N ARG A 179 5.61 20.04 -44.27
CA ARG A 179 5.51 19.19 -45.45
C ARG A 179 4.86 19.93 -46.63
N ALA A 180 3.71 20.57 -46.41
CA ALA A 180 3.02 21.32 -47.45
C ALA A 180 3.85 22.49 -48.00
N LEU A 181 4.60 23.19 -47.14
CA LEU A 181 5.51 24.26 -47.57
C LEU A 181 6.69 23.73 -48.39
N SER A 182 7.28 22.62 -47.96
CA SER A 182 8.36 21.97 -48.70
C SER A 182 7.90 21.46 -50.06
N GLU A 183 6.76 20.76 -50.13
CA GLU A 183 6.15 20.28 -51.38
C GLU A 183 5.82 21.47 -52.31
N GLY A 184 5.23 22.56 -51.79
CA GLY A 184 4.92 23.75 -52.60
C GLY A 184 6.15 24.52 -53.10
N LEU A 185 7.28 24.44 -52.40
CA LEU A 185 8.57 24.98 -52.86
C LEU A 185 9.20 24.08 -53.93
N GLU A 186 9.11 22.76 -53.77
CA GLU A 186 9.63 21.76 -54.73
C GLU A 186 8.86 21.81 -56.06
N ASP A 187 7.53 21.91 -56.01
CA ASP A 187 6.65 21.99 -57.18
C ASP A 187 6.69 23.38 -57.86
N GLY A 188 7.40 24.36 -57.29
CA GLY A 188 7.51 25.73 -57.80
C GLY A 188 6.21 26.54 -57.71
N VAL A 189 5.22 26.08 -56.94
CA VAL A 189 3.93 26.75 -56.73
C VAL A 189 4.08 27.98 -55.84
N ILE A 190 5.06 27.98 -54.94
CA ILE A 190 5.38 29.09 -54.04
C ILE A 190 6.41 30.01 -54.69
N ALA A 191 5.96 31.21 -55.10
CA ALA A 191 6.84 32.21 -55.74
C ALA A 191 7.72 33.00 -54.75
N ASP A 192 7.25 33.21 -53.51
CA ASP A 192 7.99 33.96 -52.47
C ASP A 192 8.82 33.00 -51.59
N VAL A 193 9.94 32.55 -52.14
CA VAL A 193 10.87 31.64 -51.47
C VAL A 193 11.41 32.22 -50.15
N PRO A 194 11.85 33.49 -50.07
CA PRO A 194 12.35 34.06 -48.81
C PRO A 194 11.32 34.00 -47.68
N ARG A 195 10.05 34.31 -47.96
CA ARG A 195 8.98 34.25 -46.97
C ARG A 195 8.66 32.82 -46.54
N ALA A 196 8.66 31.86 -47.47
CA ALA A 196 8.45 30.46 -47.17
C ALA A 196 9.57 29.89 -46.27
N LEU A 197 10.83 30.20 -46.55
CA LEU A 197 11.98 29.81 -45.71
C LEU A 197 11.89 30.44 -44.31
N SER A 198 11.46 31.69 -44.20
CA SER A 198 11.21 32.32 -42.89
C SER A 198 10.12 31.59 -42.11
N HIS A 199 9.05 31.15 -42.77
CA HIS A 199 7.96 30.42 -42.14
C HIS A 199 8.38 29.00 -41.69
N LEU A 200 9.19 28.31 -42.50
CA LEU A 200 9.81 27.02 -42.12
C LEU A 200 10.67 27.19 -40.86
N ARG A 201 11.55 28.20 -40.81
CA ARG A 201 12.40 28.48 -39.63
C ARG A 201 11.57 28.76 -38.38
N GLY A 202 10.52 29.58 -38.49
CA GLY A 202 9.63 29.87 -37.37
C GLY A 202 8.90 28.63 -36.86
N THR A 203 8.46 27.75 -37.77
CA THR A 203 7.78 26.50 -37.42
C THR A 203 8.73 25.51 -36.73
N VAL A 204 9.97 25.38 -37.21
CA VAL A 204 11.01 24.56 -36.55
C VAL A 204 11.33 25.09 -35.16
N SER A 205 11.53 26.40 -35.00
CA SER A 205 11.80 27.02 -33.69
C SER A 205 10.65 26.78 -32.70
N ARG A 206 9.39 26.91 -33.16
CA ARG A 206 8.21 26.59 -32.35
C ARG A 206 8.18 25.12 -31.94
N MET A 207 8.49 24.19 -32.84
CA MET A 207 8.56 22.76 -32.51
C MET A 207 9.67 22.45 -31.50
N THR A 208 10.84 23.10 -31.61
CA THR A 208 11.93 22.98 -30.63
C THR A 208 11.47 23.42 -29.24
N GLY A 209 10.79 24.56 -29.11
CA GLY A 209 10.23 25.02 -27.84
C GLY A 209 9.25 24.02 -27.21
N LEU A 210 8.35 23.43 -28.01
CA LEU A 210 7.43 22.40 -27.53
C LEU A 210 8.15 21.14 -26.99
N VAL A 211 9.27 20.77 -27.62
CA VAL A 211 10.10 19.64 -27.15
C VAL A 211 10.85 20.01 -25.86
N ASP A 212 11.34 21.23 -25.73
CA ASP A 212 12.02 21.68 -24.51
C ASP A 212 11.07 21.81 -23.31
N ASP A 213 9.83 22.22 -23.56
CA ASP A 213 8.77 22.26 -22.54
C ASP A 213 8.38 20.86 -22.09
N LEU A 214 8.35 19.90 -23.01
CA LEU A 214 8.15 18.50 -22.66
C LEU A 214 9.27 17.95 -21.76
N PHE A 215 10.53 18.19 -22.13
CA PHE A 215 11.66 17.72 -21.32
C PHE A 215 11.68 18.36 -19.93
N ALA A 216 11.15 19.57 -19.80
CA ALA A 216 10.97 20.22 -18.51
C ALA A 216 9.84 19.56 -17.70
N LEU A 217 8.70 19.30 -18.31
CA LEU A 217 7.57 18.66 -17.66
C LEU A 217 7.90 17.23 -17.21
N SER A 218 8.64 16.47 -18.03
CA SER A 218 9.14 15.13 -17.70
C SER A 218 10.09 15.15 -16.49
N ARG A 219 10.93 16.18 -16.36
CA ARG A 219 11.80 16.34 -15.18
C ARG A 219 11.03 16.67 -13.90
N VAL A 220 9.99 17.48 -13.99
CA VAL A 220 9.13 17.83 -12.83
C VAL A 220 8.35 16.62 -12.32
N GLN A 221 7.96 15.70 -13.21
CA GLN A 221 7.27 14.46 -12.85
C GLN A 221 8.21 13.34 -12.36
N GLY A 222 9.52 13.50 -12.53
CA GLY A 222 10.53 12.56 -12.03
C GLY A 222 10.91 12.81 -10.57
N GLU A 223 11.96 12.13 -10.08
CA GLU A 223 12.54 12.48 -8.78
C GLU A 223 13.03 13.93 -8.79
N PRO A 224 12.75 14.71 -7.73
CA PRO A 224 13.19 16.09 -7.65
C PRO A 224 14.71 16.13 -7.73
N THR A 225 15.24 16.60 -8.87
CA THR A 225 16.65 16.94 -8.96
C THR A 225 16.92 18.04 -7.95
N ILE A 226 17.76 17.76 -6.96
CA ILE A 226 18.21 18.77 -5.99
C ILE A 226 19.02 19.81 -6.77
N LYS A 227 18.37 20.91 -7.15
CA LYS A 227 19.04 22.06 -7.75
C LYS A 227 19.70 22.89 -6.66
N GLU A 228 20.85 23.46 -6.99
CA GLU A 228 21.59 24.34 -6.08
C GLU A 228 20.76 25.61 -5.85
N GLN A 229 20.27 25.80 -4.62
CA GLN A 229 19.53 27.00 -4.25
C GLN A 229 20.51 28.10 -3.87
N LYS A 230 20.37 29.27 -4.48
CA LYS A 230 21.20 30.46 -4.20
C LYS A 230 20.29 31.64 -3.88
N LEU A 231 20.84 32.65 -3.21
CA LEU A 231 20.18 33.95 -3.11
C LEU A 231 20.20 34.59 -4.50
N VAL A 232 19.02 34.83 -5.07
CA VAL A 232 18.81 35.40 -6.40
C VAL A 232 18.12 36.75 -6.27
N SER A 233 18.69 37.80 -6.88
CA SER A 233 18.02 39.10 -6.98
C SER A 233 16.86 39.01 -7.97
N LEU A 234 15.63 39.21 -7.50
CA LEU A 234 14.46 39.25 -8.37
C LEU A 234 14.48 40.46 -9.30
N THR A 235 15.05 41.57 -8.86
CA THR A 235 15.20 42.78 -9.68
C THR A 235 16.00 42.49 -10.95
N GLU A 236 17.13 41.78 -10.82
CA GLU A 236 17.94 41.37 -11.97
C GLU A 236 17.15 40.45 -12.90
N VAL A 237 16.55 39.38 -12.35
CA VAL A 237 15.81 38.39 -13.16
C VAL A 237 14.65 39.02 -13.92
N ILE A 238 13.86 39.89 -13.29
CA ILE A 238 12.72 40.56 -13.94
C ILE A 238 13.23 41.52 -15.03
N THR A 239 14.32 42.23 -14.77
CA THR A 239 14.93 43.17 -15.73
C THR A 239 15.44 42.44 -16.97
N ASP A 240 16.13 41.32 -16.78
CA ASP A 240 16.65 40.49 -17.87
C ASP A 240 15.50 39.94 -18.73
N VAL A 241 14.49 39.34 -18.10
CA VAL A 241 13.33 38.75 -18.80
C VAL A 241 12.55 39.81 -19.59
N ALA A 242 12.36 41.00 -19.04
CA ALA A 242 11.67 42.07 -19.74
C ALA A 242 12.47 42.63 -20.92
N THR A 243 13.80 42.74 -20.75
CA THR A 243 14.70 43.16 -21.83
C THR A 243 14.67 42.16 -22.99
N GLU A 244 14.73 40.86 -22.68
CA GLU A 244 14.64 39.78 -23.67
C GLU A 244 13.28 39.74 -24.37
N SER A 245 12.20 40.03 -23.64
CA SER A 245 10.84 40.02 -24.16
C SER A 245 10.45 41.28 -24.95
N ALA A 246 11.21 42.37 -24.83
CA ALA A 246 10.86 43.68 -25.39
C ALA A 246 10.68 43.66 -26.91
N ALA A 247 11.55 42.97 -27.65
CA ALA A 247 11.46 42.88 -29.11
C ALA A 247 10.19 42.14 -29.57
N THR A 248 9.83 41.06 -28.87
CA THR A 248 8.64 40.26 -29.17
C THR A 248 7.35 41.00 -28.82
N ALA A 249 7.36 41.74 -27.71
CA ALA A 249 6.23 42.59 -27.30
C ALA A 249 6.00 43.75 -28.28
N ALA A 250 7.07 44.44 -28.69
CA ALA A 250 7.00 45.52 -29.67
C ALA A 250 6.47 45.05 -31.03
N ALA A 251 6.86 43.86 -31.49
CA ALA A 251 6.33 43.25 -32.72
C ALA A 251 4.81 42.96 -32.67
N ARG A 252 4.21 42.98 -31.48
CA ARG A 252 2.78 42.79 -31.23
C ARG A 252 2.07 44.02 -30.68
N ASP A 253 2.73 45.17 -30.68
CA ASP A 253 2.20 46.43 -30.13
C ASP A 253 1.80 46.32 -28.65
N VAL A 254 2.51 45.47 -27.88
CA VAL A 254 2.34 45.31 -26.44
C VAL A 254 3.44 46.08 -25.71
N ARG A 255 3.05 46.89 -24.73
CA ARG A 255 3.96 47.63 -23.86
C ARG A 255 4.23 46.85 -22.57
N ILE A 256 5.51 46.68 -22.23
CA ILE A 256 5.95 46.12 -20.94
C ILE A 256 6.43 47.28 -20.09
N ASP A 257 5.75 47.53 -18.96
CA ASP A 257 6.19 48.47 -17.93
C ASP A 257 6.71 47.70 -16.70
N LEU A 258 7.88 48.07 -16.19
CA LEU A 258 8.48 47.50 -14.99
C LEU A 258 8.29 48.43 -13.80
N GLU A 259 7.67 47.93 -12.74
CA GLU A 259 7.61 48.61 -11.45
C GLU A 259 8.36 47.77 -10.41
N VAL A 260 9.54 48.23 -10.02
CA VAL A 260 10.39 47.55 -9.03
C VAL A 260 10.70 48.51 -7.88
N PRO A 261 10.63 48.08 -6.61
CA PRO A 261 11.05 48.90 -5.48
C PRO A 261 12.51 49.36 -5.62
N ALA A 262 12.81 50.59 -5.22
CA ALA A 262 14.16 51.15 -5.31
C ALA A 262 15.19 50.49 -4.36
N ASP A 263 14.74 49.65 -3.42
CA ASP A 263 15.60 48.93 -2.49
C ASP A 263 15.97 47.56 -3.09
N ASP A 264 17.25 47.36 -3.39
CA ASP A 264 17.81 46.20 -4.11
C ASP A 264 17.85 44.91 -3.26
N ARG A 265 16.96 44.82 -2.26
CA ARG A 265 16.93 43.76 -1.23
C ARG A 265 15.94 42.64 -1.53
N LEU A 266 15.32 42.65 -2.70
CA LEU A 266 14.41 41.59 -3.16
C LEU A 266 15.19 40.36 -3.61
N ALA A 267 15.83 39.68 -2.65
CA ALA A 267 16.53 38.44 -2.88
C ALA A 267 15.69 37.25 -2.37
N VAL A 268 15.56 36.20 -3.20
CA VAL A 268 14.88 34.95 -2.83
C VAL A 268 15.83 33.78 -2.93
N LEU A 269 15.64 32.79 -2.05
CA LEU A 269 16.35 31.53 -2.15
C LEU A 269 15.70 30.68 -3.26
N GLY A 270 16.44 30.42 -4.34
CA GLY A 270 15.91 29.68 -5.49
C GLY A 270 16.96 29.29 -6.53
N ALA A 271 16.51 28.61 -7.58
CA ALA A 271 17.32 28.32 -8.75
C ALA A 271 17.13 29.46 -9.77
N PRO A 272 18.18 30.21 -10.17
CA PRO A 272 18.06 31.36 -11.07
C PRO A 272 17.37 31.02 -12.38
N ASP A 273 17.79 29.93 -13.03
CA ASP A 273 17.27 29.49 -14.33
C ASP A 273 15.77 29.16 -14.28
N ASP A 274 15.30 28.60 -13.17
CA ASP A 274 13.87 28.23 -13.02
C ASP A 274 13.01 29.46 -12.79
N LEU A 275 13.51 30.43 -12.01
CA LEU A 275 12.83 31.70 -11.78
C LEU A 275 12.74 32.51 -13.08
N ALA A 276 13.84 32.61 -13.82
CA ALA A 276 13.88 33.27 -15.12
C ALA A 276 12.93 32.60 -16.12
N ARG A 277 12.96 31.26 -16.21
CA ARG A 277 12.05 30.51 -17.10
C ARG A 277 10.59 30.67 -16.71
N ALA A 278 10.26 30.62 -15.42
CA ALA A 278 8.89 30.82 -14.96
C ALA A 278 8.37 32.21 -15.33
N LEU A 279 9.16 33.26 -15.09
CA LEU A 279 8.81 34.63 -15.46
C LEU A 279 8.71 34.81 -16.97
N ALA A 280 9.67 34.28 -17.75
CA ALA A 280 9.64 34.33 -19.21
C ALA A 280 8.39 33.66 -19.79
N ASN A 281 7.97 32.53 -19.23
CA ASN A 281 6.74 31.84 -19.63
C ASN A 281 5.48 32.68 -19.35
N LEU A 282 5.42 33.36 -18.19
CA LEU A 282 4.31 34.24 -17.84
C LEU A 282 4.25 35.48 -18.76
N VAL A 283 5.39 36.14 -18.99
CA VAL A 283 5.47 37.31 -19.88
C VAL A 283 5.16 36.92 -21.32
N SER A 284 5.67 35.80 -21.81
CA SER A 284 5.36 35.26 -23.14
C SER A 284 3.86 34.99 -23.31
N ASN A 285 3.21 34.42 -22.29
CA ASN A 285 1.77 34.23 -22.30
C ASN A 285 1.01 35.56 -22.30
N ALA A 286 1.42 36.54 -21.51
CA ALA A 286 0.80 37.88 -21.47
C ALA A 286 0.97 38.67 -22.78
N VAL A 287 2.09 38.48 -23.50
CA VAL A 287 2.30 39.06 -24.84
C VAL A 287 1.50 38.32 -25.91
N ARG A 288 1.00 37.11 -25.61
CA ARG A 288 0.24 36.27 -26.54
C ARG A 288 -1.27 36.34 -26.39
N HIS A 289 -1.76 36.61 -25.19
CA HIS A 289 -3.17 36.53 -24.81
C HIS A 289 -3.63 37.84 -24.20
#